data_AF-A0A0U3AAI3-F1
#
_entry.id   AF-A0A0U3AAI3-F1
#
_cell.length_a   1.000
_cell.length_b   1.000
_cell.length_c   1.000
_cell.angle_alpha   90.00
_cell.angle_beta   90.00
_cell.angle_gamma   90.00
#
_symmetry.space_group_name_H-M   'P 1'
#
loop_
_entity.id
_entity.type
_entity.pdbx_description
1 polymer ?
#
loop_
_entity_poly.entity_id
_entity_poly.type
_entity_poly.pdbx_seq_one_letter_code
_entity_poly.pdbx_strand_id
1 'polypeptide(L)'
;RHTRQIRPPGNQNAFRHGLAGIAQRRADGVLNPAEQSIREEILSGLLADKGGDAQISTAMRVLAEIIASDVSLLVTFNHAIDGVIQNNPKARANPKALAQLDGYKRPLVSSLSGNIQRFGMERVAKVESLQEIIAEMSETEDCRATARHE
;
A
#
# COMPACT_ATOMS: atom_id res chain seq x y z
N ARG A 1 36.13 -28.73 -12.73
CA ARG A 1 35.37 -28.12 -11.61
C ARG A 1 34.65 -26.89 -12.15
N HIS A 2 33.36 -26.97 -12.46
CA HIS A 2 32.55 -25.84 -12.93
C HIS A 2 31.73 -25.30 -11.77
N THR A 3 32.10 -24.14 -11.24
CA THR A 3 31.30 -23.38 -10.30
C THR A 3 30.12 -22.78 -11.06
N ARG A 4 28.93 -23.37 -10.91
CA ARG A 4 27.67 -22.73 -11.32
C ARG A 4 27.48 -21.50 -10.44
N GLN A 5 27.75 -20.33 -11.01
CA GLN A 5 27.42 -19.06 -10.40
C GLN A 5 25.89 -18.96 -10.34
N ILE A 6 25.33 -19.18 -9.15
CA ILE A 6 23.90 -19.01 -8.89
C ILE A 6 23.62 -17.51 -9.00
N ARG A 7 23.05 -17.09 -10.13
CA ARG A 7 22.60 -15.71 -10.31
C ARG A 7 21.57 -15.40 -9.22
N PRO A 8 21.69 -14.32 -8.42
CA PRO A 8 20.73 -14.03 -7.36
C PRO A 8 19.34 -13.84 -7.97
N PRO A 9 18.25 -14.13 -7.23
CA PRO A 9 16.89 -13.97 -7.73
C PRO A 9 16.62 -12.50 -8.08
N GLY A 10 16.85 -12.15 -9.34
CA GLY A 10 16.69 -10.79 -9.88
C GLY A 10 15.22 -10.44 -10.04
N ASN A 11 14.59 -10.03 -8.95
CA ASN A 11 13.35 -9.24 -8.93
C ASN A 11 13.11 -8.66 -7.53
N GLN A 12 13.22 -9.50 -6.48
CA GLN A 12 13.00 -9.05 -5.11
C GLN A 12 14.03 -8.01 -4.65
N ASN A 13 15.29 -8.13 -5.08
CA ASN A 13 16.31 -7.13 -4.79
C ASN A 13 16.00 -5.80 -5.49
N ALA A 14 15.54 -5.81 -6.74
CA ALA A 14 15.16 -4.59 -7.46
C ALA A 14 13.97 -3.90 -6.79
N PHE A 15 12.97 -4.66 -6.33
CA PHE A 15 11.84 -4.13 -5.57
C PHE A 15 12.28 -3.55 -4.22
N ARG A 16 13.09 -4.28 -3.43
CA ARG A 16 13.64 -3.80 -2.16
C ARG A 16 14.51 -2.55 -2.34
N HIS A 17 15.32 -2.49 -3.40
CA HIS A 17 16.09 -1.31 -3.75
C HIS A 17 15.21 -0.14 -4.19
N GLY A 18 14.13 -0.40 -4.94
CA GLY A 18 13.13 0.62 -5.28
C GLY A 18 12.42 1.17 -4.04
N LEU A 19 12.03 0.30 -3.10
CA LEU A 19 11.46 0.69 -1.80
C LEU A 19 12.45 1.52 -0.98
N ALA A 20 13.72 1.11 -0.93
CA ALA A 20 14.77 1.88 -0.26
C ALA A 20 14.98 3.25 -0.91
N GLY A 21 14.91 3.33 -2.25
CA GLY A 21 14.97 4.59 -2.99
C GLY A 21 13.79 5.52 -2.69
N ILE A 22 12.57 4.97 -2.59
CA ILE A 22 11.38 5.74 -2.18
C ILE A 22 11.52 6.21 -0.72
N ALA A 23 11.98 5.33 0.18
CA ALA A 23 12.20 5.67 1.58
C ALA A 23 13.26 6.77 1.76
N GLN A 24 14.34 6.71 0.98
CA GLN A 24 15.41 7.72 0.98
C GLN A 24 14.91 9.06 0.45
N ARG A 25 14.25 9.08 -0.72
CA ARG A 25 13.65 10.31 -1.28
C ARG A 25 12.68 10.96 -0.30
N ARG A 26 11.93 10.16 0.48
CA ARG A 26 11.05 10.65 1.54
C ARG A 26 11.82 11.27 2.70
N ALA A 27 12.89 10.62 3.18
CA ALA A 27 13.74 11.18 4.22
C ALA A 27 14.34 12.54 3.78
N ASP A 28 14.58 12.69 2.48
CA ASP A 28 15.11 13.90 1.86
C ASP A 28 14.01 14.92 1.47
N GLY A 29 12.72 14.60 1.67
CA GLY A 29 11.59 15.47 1.34
C GLY A 29 11.32 15.64 -0.17
N VAL A 30 11.84 14.76 -1.01
CA VAL A 30 11.77 14.86 -2.48
C VAL A 30 10.64 13.98 -3.02
N LEU A 31 9.54 14.60 -3.46
CA LEU A 31 8.48 13.94 -4.23
C LEU A 31 8.73 14.13 -5.73
N ASN A 32 8.45 13.09 -6.52
CA ASN A 32 8.41 13.22 -7.97
C ASN A 32 7.15 14.03 -8.41
N PRO A 33 7.07 14.53 -9.65
CA PRO A 33 5.94 15.37 -10.08
C PRO A 33 4.56 14.70 -9.96
N ALA A 34 4.46 13.40 -10.21
CA ALA A 34 3.20 12.67 -10.06
C ALA A 34 2.81 12.51 -8.58
N GLU A 35 3.78 12.16 -7.74
CA GLU A 35 3.60 12.09 -6.28
C GLU A 35 3.16 13.45 -5.72
N GLN A 36 3.78 14.53 -6.19
CA GLN A 36 3.45 15.88 -5.79
C GLN A 36 2.03 16.27 -6.23
N SER A 37 1.66 15.97 -7.48
CA SER A 37 0.31 16.26 -8.00
C SER A 37 -0.78 15.55 -7.19
N ILE A 38 -0.59 14.26 -6.87
CA ILE A 38 -1.54 13.50 -6.06
C ILE A 38 -1.64 14.09 -4.65
N ARG A 39 -0.51 14.43 -4.04
CA ARG A 39 -0.49 15.05 -2.71
C ARG A 39 -1.27 16.36 -2.71
N GLU A 40 -1.04 17.23 -3.70
CA GLU A 40 -1.73 18.53 -3.80
C GLU A 40 -3.23 18.39 -4.03
N GLU A 41 -3.64 17.45 -4.89
CA GLU A 41 -5.05 17.14 -5.15
C GLU A 41 -5.77 16.69 -3.88
N ILE A 42 -5.20 15.71 -3.16
CA ILE A 42 -5.78 15.19 -1.92
C ILE A 42 -5.80 16.25 -0.82
N LEU A 43 -4.70 17.01 -0.67
CA LEU A 43 -4.64 18.08 0.31
C LEU A 43 -5.72 19.13 0.05
N SER A 44 -5.85 19.59 -1.20
CA SER A 44 -6.87 20.55 -1.60
C SER A 44 -8.29 20.07 -1.25
N GLY A 45 -8.61 18.80 -1.55
CA GLY A 45 -9.88 18.18 -1.19
C GLY A 45 -10.13 18.15 0.33
N LEU A 46 -9.15 17.69 1.12
CA LEU A 46 -9.28 17.62 2.58
C LEU A 46 -9.46 19.00 3.23
N LEU A 47 -8.79 20.02 2.69
CA LEU A 47 -8.97 21.40 3.15
C LEU A 47 -10.37 21.92 2.80
N ALA A 48 -10.84 21.65 1.58
CA ALA A 48 -12.18 22.03 1.14
C ALA A 48 -13.28 21.37 1.99
N ASP A 49 -13.14 20.09 2.33
CA ASP A 49 -14.05 19.34 3.21
C ASP A 49 -14.19 19.97 4.60
N LYS A 50 -13.19 20.72 5.05
CA LYS A 50 -13.18 21.42 6.33
C LYS A 50 -13.53 22.91 6.24
N GLY A 51 -14.02 23.37 5.09
CA GLY A 51 -14.40 24.77 4.86
C GLY A 51 -13.25 25.66 4.40
N GLY A 52 -12.12 25.08 4.00
CA GLY A 52 -10.94 25.78 3.51
C GLY A 52 -9.97 26.23 4.60
N ASP A 53 -8.83 26.78 4.15
CA ASP A 53 -7.69 27.12 5.02
C ASP A 53 -8.02 28.06 6.18
N ALA A 54 -8.99 28.97 6.00
CA ALA A 54 -9.38 29.93 7.02
C ALA A 54 -10.21 29.32 8.16
N GLN A 55 -10.81 28.14 7.93
CA GLN A 55 -11.75 27.50 8.87
C GLN A 55 -11.12 26.36 9.67
N ILE A 56 -9.84 26.05 9.43
CA ILE A 56 -9.15 24.94 10.10
C ILE A 56 -8.05 25.40 11.05
N SER A 57 -7.88 24.64 12.12
CA SER A 57 -6.72 24.83 13.02
C SER A 57 -5.43 24.39 12.34
N THR A 58 -4.30 24.93 12.80
CA THR A 58 -2.96 24.51 12.36
C THR A 58 -2.76 23.00 12.53
N ALA A 59 -3.23 22.42 13.64
CA ALA A 59 -3.12 20.98 13.87
C ALA A 59 -3.90 20.16 12.84
N MET A 60 -5.10 20.61 12.45
CA MET A 60 -5.89 19.97 11.41
C MET A 60 -5.22 20.10 10.03
N ARG A 61 -4.60 21.25 9.75
CA ARG A 61 -3.83 21.46 8.51
C ARG A 61 -2.62 20.53 8.41
N VAL A 62 -1.89 20.35 9.52
CA VAL A 62 -0.78 19.39 9.60
C VAL A 62 -1.29 17.96 9.41
N LEU A 63 -2.43 17.61 10.00
CA LEU A 63 -3.03 16.29 9.81
C LEU A 63 -3.46 16.04 8.35
N ALA A 64 -4.04 17.04 7.68
CA ALA A 64 -4.36 16.95 6.25
C ALA A 64 -3.11 16.72 5.39
N GLU A 65 -2.02 17.45 5.68
CA GLU A 65 -0.73 17.31 4.99
C GLU A 65 -0.14 15.91 5.16
N ILE A 66 -0.20 15.34 6.37
CA ILE A 66 0.23 13.97 6.66
C ILE A 66 -0.60 12.97 5.86
N ILE A 67 -1.92 13.10 5.86
CA ILE A 67 -2.82 12.20 5.12
C ILE A 67 -2.52 12.27 3.62
N ALA A 68 -2.45 13.48 3.05
CA ALA A 68 -2.16 13.68 1.63
C ALA A 68 -0.81 13.07 1.21
N SER A 69 0.22 13.25 2.05
CA SER A 69 1.54 12.67 1.81
C SER A 69 1.53 11.15 1.87
N ASP A 70 0.83 10.57 2.86
CA ASP A 70 0.71 9.12 3.00
C ASP A 70 -0.13 8.51 1.86
N VAL A 71 -1.16 9.20 1.35
CA VAL A 71 -1.94 8.77 0.17
C VAL A 71 -1.09 8.76 -1.08
N SER A 72 -0.32 9.83 -1.32
CA SER A 72 0.63 9.89 -2.45
C SER A 72 1.62 8.72 -2.42
N LEU A 73 2.18 8.43 -1.24
CA LEU A 73 3.07 7.28 -1.06
C LEU A 73 2.37 5.93 -1.31
N LEU A 74 1.11 5.79 -0.89
CA LEU A 74 0.33 4.58 -1.11
C LEU A 74 0.12 4.32 -2.61
N VAL A 75 -0.15 5.36 -3.40
CA VAL A 75 -0.27 5.26 -4.86
C VAL A 75 1.06 4.83 -5.48
N THR A 76 2.19 5.42 -5.06
CA THR A 76 3.52 4.99 -5.51
C THR A 76 3.79 3.52 -5.19
N PHE A 77 3.43 3.05 -4.00
CA PHE A 77 3.57 1.63 -3.65
C PHE A 77 2.71 0.74 -4.53
N ASN A 78 1.45 1.10 -4.77
CA ASN A 78 0.57 0.33 -5.64
C ASN A 78 1.15 0.23 -7.06
N HIS A 79 1.64 1.33 -7.64
CA HIS A 79 2.29 1.30 -8.96
C HIS A 79 3.56 0.44 -9.00
N ALA A 80 4.38 0.48 -7.95
CA ALA A 80 5.57 -0.37 -7.86
C ALA A 80 5.19 -1.86 -7.76
N ILE A 81 4.15 -2.19 -6.99
CA ILE A 81 3.61 -3.55 -6.87
C ILE A 81 3.04 -4.02 -8.22
N ASP A 82 2.25 -3.18 -8.89
CA ASP A 82 1.70 -3.48 -10.22
C ASP A 82 2.82 -3.76 -11.22
N GLY A 83 3.88 -2.95 -11.21
CA GLY A 83 5.07 -3.16 -12.03
C GLY A 83 5.74 -4.52 -11.75
N VAL A 84 5.83 -4.95 -10.49
CA VAL A 84 6.35 -6.29 -10.16
C VAL A 84 5.44 -7.39 -10.67
N ILE A 85 4.12 -7.26 -10.50
CA ILE A 85 3.13 -8.25 -10.93
C ILE A 85 3.12 -8.39 -12.45
N GLN A 86 3.13 -7.28 -13.18
CA GLN A 86 3.13 -7.25 -14.65
C GLN A 86 4.40 -7.90 -15.22
N ASN A 87 5.56 -7.63 -14.61
CA ASN A 87 6.85 -8.12 -15.10
C ASN A 87 7.25 -9.50 -14.56
N ASN A 88 6.46 -10.09 -13.66
CA ASN A 88 6.76 -11.38 -13.05
C ASN A 88 5.56 -12.34 -13.09
N PRO A 89 5.41 -13.10 -14.19
CA PRO A 89 4.35 -14.10 -14.32
C PRO A 89 4.30 -15.12 -13.18
N LYS A 90 5.45 -15.45 -12.58
CA LYS A 90 5.53 -16.38 -11.44
C LYS A 90 4.97 -15.78 -10.16
N ALA A 91 5.21 -14.49 -9.91
CA ALA A 91 4.63 -13.79 -8.77
C ALA A 91 3.11 -13.64 -8.96
N ARG A 92 2.68 -13.28 -10.19
CA ARG A 92 1.26 -13.13 -10.53
C ARG A 92 0.45 -14.41 -10.31
N ALA A 93 1.03 -15.58 -10.58
CA ALA A 93 0.38 -16.87 -10.39
C ALA A 93 0.50 -17.45 -8.97
N ASN A 94 1.17 -16.75 -8.03
CA ASN A 94 1.46 -17.26 -6.70
C ASN A 94 0.73 -16.43 -5.62
N PRO A 95 -0.34 -16.97 -5.01
CA PRO A 95 -1.11 -16.27 -3.98
C PRO A 95 -0.26 -15.82 -2.78
N LYS A 96 0.75 -16.59 -2.36
CA LYS A 96 1.65 -16.20 -1.26
C LYS A 96 2.53 -15.01 -1.64
N ALA A 97 2.97 -14.94 -2.90
CA ALA A 97 3.76 -13.81 -3.38
C ALA A 97 2.91 -12.54 -3.48
N LEU A 98 1.66 -12.65 -3.94
CA LEU A 98 0.70 -11.53 -3.96
C LEU A 98 0.39 -11.03 -2.55
N ALA A 99 0.15 -11.96 -1.62
CA ALA A 99 -0.09 -11.63 -0.22
C ALA A 99 1.12 -10.94 0.41
N GLN A 100 2.35 -11.39 0.11
CA GLN A 100 3.57 -10.71 0.56
C GLN A 100 3.68 -9.29 -0.02
N LEU A 101 3.33 -9.08 -1.29
CA LEU A 101 3.35 -7.77 -1.92
C LEU A 101 2.33 -6.82 -1.27
N ASP A 102 1.12 -7.30 -0.98
CA ASP A 102 0.11 -6.54 -0.22
C ASP A 102 0.59 -6.20 1.20
N GLY A 103 1.31 -7.13 1.84
CA GLY A 103 1.89 -6.94 3.17
C GLY A 103 2.76 -5.68 3.30
N TYR A 104 3.45 -5.26 2.24
CA TYR A 104 4.32 -4.07 2.29
C TYR A 104 3.56 -2.76 2.49
N LYS A 105 2.31 -2.64 2.01
CA LYS A 105 1.52 -1.41 2.17
C LYS A 105 0.68 -1.37 3.44
N ARG A 106 0.54 -2.50 4.17
CA ARG A 106 -0.34 -2.62 5.35
C ARG A 106 -0.05 -1.61 6.46
N PRO A 107 1.21 -1.36 6.88
CA PRO A 107 1.47 -0.37 7.92
C PRO A 107 1.00 1.05 7.52
N LEU A 108 1.18 1.41 6.25
CA LEU A 108 0.75 2.70 5.71
C LEU A 108 -0.79 2.82 5.68
N VAL A 109 -1.48 1.79 5.19
CA VAL A 109 -2.95 1.74 5.17
C VAL A 109 -3.53 1.84 6.59
N SER A 110 -2.90 1.17 7.56
CA SER A 110 -3.31 1.26 8.97
C SER A 110 -3.12 2.66 9.55
N SER A 111 -1.98 3.31 9.26
CA SER A 111 -1.71 4.69 9.67
C SER A 111 -2.73 5.66 9.07
N LEU A 112 -2.95 5.55 7.75
CA LEU A 112 -3.93 6.35 7.01
C LEU A 112 -5.33 6.21 7.58
N SER A 113 -5.78 4.99 7.84
CA SER A 113 -7.11 4.75 8.41
C SER A 113 -7.28 5.45 9.77
N GLY A 114 -6.26 5.39 10.62
CA GLY A 114 -6.27 6.08 11.92
C GLY A 114 -6.25 7.61 11.78
N ASN A 115 -5.47 8.14 10.84
CA ASN A 115 -5.39 9.58 10.61
C ASN A 115 -6.67 10.14 9.99
N ILE A 116 -7.31 9.41 9.07
CA ILE A 116 -8.61 9.75 8.49
C ILE A 116 -9.70 9.82 9.57
N GLN A 117 -9.71 8.87 10.52
CA GLN A 117 -10.62 8.92 11.66
C GLN A 117 -10.37 10.15 12.56
N ARG A 118 -9.09 10.46 12.84
CA ARG A 118 -8.72 11.68 13.59
C ARG A 118 -9.06 12.96 12.84
N PHE A 119 -9.09 12.91 11.51
CA PHE A 119 -9.54 13.99 10.65
C PHE A 119 -11.05 14.22 10.77
N GLY A 120 -11.78 13.34 11.45
CA GLY A 120 -13.21 13.45 11.72
C GLY A 120 -14.08 12.74 10.70
N MET A 121 -13.52 11.83 9.91
CA MET A 121 -14.32 10.90 9.11
C MET A 121 -14.82 9.74 9.98
N GLU A 122 -15.94 9.13 9.58
CA GLU A 122 -16.49 7.96 10.25
C GLU A 122 -15.48 6.81 10.31
N ARG A 123 -15.73 5.88 11.24
CA ARG A 123 -14.84 4.75 11.47
C ARG A 123 -14.77 3.88 10.22
N VAL A 124 -13.64 3.93 9.53
CA VAL A 124 -13.36 3.06 8.39
C VAL A 124 -13.34 1.60 8.86
N ALA A 125 -14.07 0.74 8.15
CA ALA A 125 -14.06 -0.71 8.41
C ALA A 125 -12.64 -1.27 8.31
N LYS A 126 -12.36 -2.35 9.06
CA LYS A 126 -11.07 -3.04 8.97
C LYS A 126 -10.90 -3.55 7.54
N VAL A 127 -9.81 -3.13 6.89
CA VAL A 127 -9.43 -3.67 5.59
C VAL A 127 -8.77 -5.02 5.81
N GLU A 128 -9.36 -6.08 5.26
CA GLU A 128 -8.81 -7.44 5.31
C GLU A 128 -7.52 -7.52 4.49
N SER A 129 -6.59 -8.36 4.94
CA SER A 129 -5.36 -8.66 4.21
C SER A 129 -5.61 -9.72 3.16
N LEU A 130 -4.81 -9.75 2.09
CA LEU A 130 -4.89 -10.84 1.12
C LEU A 130 -4.63 -12.20 1.79
N GLN A 131 -3.80 -12.26 2.83
CA GLN A 131 -3.62 -13.48 3.62
C GLN A 131 -4.91 -13.95 4.30
N GLU A 132 -5.64 -13.03 4.93
CA GLU A 132 -6.93 -13.34 5.59
C GLU A 132 -7.95 -13.83 4.55
N ILE A 133 -8.06 -13.14 3.41
CA ILE A 133 -8.96 -13.53 2.31
C ILE A 133 -8.60 -14.91 1.75
N ILE A 134 -7.31 -15.18 1.51
CA ILE A 134 -6.84 -16.48 1.02
C ILE A 134 -7.14 -17.59 2.04
N ALA A 135 -6.97 -17.32 3.33
CA ALA A 135 -7.26 -18.28 4.39
C ALA A 135 -8.77 -18.61 4.45
N GLU A 136 -9.63 -17.60 4.42
CA GLU A 136 -11.09 -17.78 4.41
C GLU A 136 -11.56 -18.58 3.18
N MET A 137 -11.00 -18.31 2.00
CA MET A 137 -11.29 -19.08 0.79
C MET A 137 -10.89 -20.56 0.93
N SER A 138 -9.75 -20.85 1.57
CA SER A 138 -9.35 -22.24 1.81
C SER A 138 -10.25 -22.98 2.81
N GLU A 139 -10.71 -22.30 3.87
CA GLU A 139 -11.60 -22.89 4.87
C GLU A 139 -13.01 -23.19 4.30
N THR A 140 -13.48 -22.35 3.37
CA THR A 140 -14.78 -22.54 2.69
C THR A 140 -14.75 -23.64 1.62
N GLU A 141 -13.60 -23.88 0.99
CA GLU A 141 -13.40 -25.02 0.07
C GLU A 141 -13.41 -26.35 0.81
N ASP A 142 -12.75 -26.45 1.96
CA ASP A 142 -12.76 -27.65 2.80
C ASP A 142 -14.17 -27.97 3.34
N CYS A 143 -14.96 -26.97 3.75
CA CYS A 143 -16.35 -27.17 4.15
C CYS A 143 -17.27 -27.66 3.02
N ARG A 144 -17.00 -27.27 1.77
CA ARG A 144 -17.76 -27.75 0.60
C ARG A 144 -17.32 -29.13 0.13
N ALA A 145 -16.06 -29.50 0.36
CA ALA A 145 -15.54 -30.83 0.05
C ALA A 145 -16.10 -31.90 1.01
N THR A 146 -16.23 -31.59 2.30
CA THR A 146 -16.81 -32.50 3.28
C THR A 146 -18.31 -32.71 3.08
N ALA A 147 -19.07 -31.66 2.72
CA ALA A 147 -20.51 -31.75 2.45
C ALA A 147 -20.89 -32.47 1.13
N ARG A 148 -19.93 -32.79 0.26
CA ARG A 148 -20.16 -33.56 -0.99
C ARG A 148 -19.85 -35.04 -0.86
N HIS A 149 -19.38 -35.48 0.31
CA HIS A 149 -19.05 -36.88 0.60
C HIS A 149 -20.01 -37.55 1.60
N GLU A 150 -21.16 -36.93 1.90
CA GLU A 150 -22.31 -37.52 2.60
C GLU A 150 -23.49 -37.67 1.64
#